data_AF-A0A256ITU0-F1
#
_entry.id   AF-A0A256ITU0-F1
#
_cell.length_a   1.000
_cell.length_b   1.000
_cell.length_c   1.000
_cell.angle_alpha   90.00
_cell.angle_beta   90.00
_cell.angle_gamma   90.00
#
_symmetry.space_group_name_H-M   'P 1'
#
loop_
_entity.id
_entity.type
_entity.pdbx_description
1 polymer ?
#
loop_
_entity_poly.entity_id
_entity_poly.type
_entity_poly.pdbx_seq_one_letter_code
_entity_poly.pdbx_strand_id
1 'polypeptide(L)'
;MRYSGDWMALVDDRVLEYLRENGSGSPTEMKEEGPIRYSSQYIGRRCKKLKEHGLVQHLGNGVYVITDDGEAYLDGRLDTQEWRYIDDDASEVTASNSEEVPGESNGGAT
;
A
#
# COMPACT_ATOMS: atom_id res chain seq x y z
N MET A 1 10.13 -4.46 2.79
CA MET A 1 10.36 -3.67 4.03
C MET A 1 9.25 -2.64 4.12
N ARG A 2 8.71 -2.32 5.31
CA ARG A 2 7.66 -1.28 5.43
C ARG A 2 8.28 0.06 5.75
N TYR A 3 7.72 1.13 5.20
CA TYR A 3 8.21 2.50 5.33
C TYR A 3 7.24 3.30 6.19
N SER A 4 7.33 3.07 7.51
CA SER A 4 6.44 3.66 8.51
C SER A 4 6.82 5.10 8.84
N GLY A 5 5.85 6.02 8.82
CA GLY A 5 6.05 7.37 9.33
C GLY A 5 6.16 7.44 10.86
N ASP A 6 6.81 8.47 11.37
CA ASP A 6 7.04 8.71 12.80
C ASP A 6 5.75 8.83 13.61
N TRP A 7 4.63 9.11 12.94
CA TRP A 7 3.30 9.21 13.53
C TRP A 7 2.61 7.85 13.75
N MET A 8 3.15 6.78 13.16
CA MET A 8 2.64 5.42 13.29
C MET A 8 3.10 4.77 14.59
N ALA A 9 2.33 3.79 15.05
CA ALA A 9 2.63 2.93 16.17
C ALA A 9 2.56 1.46 15.75
N LEU A 10 3.22 0.56 16.49
CA LEU A 10 3.23 -0.88 16.19
C LEU A 10 1.83 -1.51 16.04
N VAL A 11 0.85 -0.95 16.75
CA VAL A 11 -0.55 -1.38 16.68
C VAL A 11 -1.19 -1.09 15.32
N ASP A 12 -0.74 -0.05 14.60
CA ASP A 12 -1.30 0.32 13.30
C ASP A 12 -1.05 -0.75 12.25
N ASP A 13 0.17 -1.30 12.24
CA ASP A 13 0.52 -2.44 11.40
C ASP A 13 -0.41 -3.62 11.66
N ARG A 14 -0.69 -3.92 12.94
CA ARG A 14 -1.60 -5.02 13.28
C ARG A 14 -3.05 -4.74 12.86
N VAL A 15 -3.50 -3.49 12.96
CA VAL A 15 -4.83 -3.06 12.49
C VAL A 15 -4.95 -3.25 10.98
N LEU A 16 -3.96 -2.77 10.22
CA LEU A 16 -3.95 -2.89 8.76
C LEU A 16 -3.89 -4.36 8.33
N GLU A 17 -3.04 -5.17 8.97
CA GLU A 17 -2.96 -6.62 8.69
C GLU A 17 -4.29 -7.34 8.97
N TYR A 18 -4.92 -7.07 10.12
CA TYR A 18 -6.23 -7.64 10.43
C TYR A 18 -7.27 -7.24 9.38
N LEU A 19 -7.30 -5.96 8.97
CA LEU A 19 -8.25 -5.49 7.96
C LEU A 19 -7.99 -6.09 6.58
N ARG A 20 -6.73 -6.34 6.21
CA ARG A 20 -6.37 -7.05 4.97
C ARG A 20 -6.83 -8.51 5.00
N GLU A 21 -6.60 -9.20 6.11
CA GLU A 21 -6.94 -10.63 6.25
C GLU A 21 -8.45 -10.86 6.36
N ASN A 22 -9.16 -10.00 7.09
CA ASN A 22 -10.58 -10.17 7.41
C ASN A 22 -11.50 -9.32 6.50
N GLY A 23 -10.95 -8.44 5.68
CA GLY A 23 -11.66 -7.50 4.80
C GLY A 23 -12.30 -6.31 5.53
N SER A 24 -12.82 -6.51 6.74
CA SER A 24 -13.36 -5.45 7.59
C SER A 24 -13.23 -5.77 9.07
N GLY A 25 -13.38 -4.75 9.92
CA GLY A 25 -13.46 -4.98 11.35
C GLY A 25 -13.67 -3.72 12.18
N SER A 26 -14.18 -3.92 13.39
CA SER A 26 -14.30 -2.93 14.43
C SER A 26 -13.16 -3.05 15.46
N PRO A 27 -12.89 -2.00 16.25
CA PRO A 27 -11.90 -2.06 17.31
C PRO A 27 -12.14 -3.15 18.37
N THR A 28 -13.38 -3.62 18.52
CA THR A 28 -13.72 -4.71 19.43
C THR A 28 -13.33 -6.05 18.80
N GLU A 29 -13.75 -6.33 17.57
CA GLU A 29 -13.39 -7.55 16.83
C GLU A 29 -11.87 -7.68 16.70
N MET A 30 -11.18 -6.59 16.35
CA MET A 30 -9.72 -6.51 16.29
C MET A 30 -9.02 -6.92 17.58
N LYS A 31 -9.61 -6.60 18.74
CA LYS A 31 -9.06 -6.95 20.06
C LYS A 31 -9.34 -8.41 20.43
N GLU A 32 -10.54 -8.88 20.13
CA GLU A 32 -11.05 -10.18 20.60
C GLU A 32 -10.61 -11.33 19.70
N GLU A 33 -10.56 -11.09 18.40
CA GLU A 33 -10.27 -12.09 17.36
C GLU A 33 -8.88 -11.91 16.76
N GLY A 34 -8.37 -10.68 16.74
CA GLY A 34 -7.07 -10.35 16.18
C GLY A 34 -5.90 -10.53 17.16
N PRO A 35 -4.66 -10.58 16.68
CA PRO A 35 -3.46 -10.64 17.52
C PRO A 35 -3.12 -9.30 18.20
N ILE A 36 -4.11 -8.45 18.50
CA ILE A 36 -3.93 -7.06 18.94
C ILE A 36 -4.14 -6.94 20.45
N ARG A 37 -3.03 -6.90 21.20
CA ARG A 37 -3.03 -6.82 22.67
C ARG A 37 -3.21 -5.40 23.23
N TYR A 38 -4.10 -4.61 22.63
CA TYR A 38 -4.45 -3.26 23.09
C TYR A 38 -5.94 -3.15 23.40
N SER A 39 -6.32 -2.14 24.20
CA SER A 39 -7.74 -1.91 24.45
C SER A 39 -8.47 -1.47 23.18
N SER A 40 -9.75 -1.84 23.04
CA SER A 40 -10.57 -1.45 21.89
C SER A 40 -10.68 0.08 21.77
N GLN A 41 -10.64 0.82 22.89
CA GLN A 41 -10.60 2.29 22.88
C GLN A 41 -9.28 2.84 22.31
N TYR A 42 -8.14 2.18 22.55
CA TYR A 42 -6.87 2.59 21.94
C TYR A 42 -6.82 2.23 20.46
N ILE A 43 -7.25 1.02 20.10
CA ILE A 43 -7.38 0.59 18.69
C ILE A 43 -8.27 1.55 17.92
N GLY A 44 -9.44 1.93 18.47
CA GLY A 44 -10.33 2.88 17.82
C GLY A 44 -9.73 4.27 17.62
N ARG A 45 -8.87 4.75 18.53
CA ARG A 45 -8.11 6.00 18.32
C ARG A 45 -7.11 5.86 17.17
N ARG A 46 -6.49 4.69 17.03
CA ARG A 46 -5.57 4.40 15.93
C ARG A 46 -6.27 4.23 14.60
N CYS A 47 -7.42 3.55 14.53
CA CYS A 47 -8.24 3.49 13.31
C CYS A 47 -8.66 4.88 12.82
N LYS A 48 -8.99 5.81 13.74
CA LYS A 48 -9.25 7.21 13.38
C LYS A 48 -8.01 7.88 12.80
N LYS A 49 -6.83 7.67 13.41
CA LYS A 49 -5.56 8.21 12.90
C LYS A 49 -5.24 7.67 11.50
N LEU A 50 -5.35 6.36 11.30
CA LEU A 50 -5.15 5.74 9.99
C LEU A 50 -6.15 6.25 8.94
N LYS A 51 -7.39 6.50 9.35
CA LYS A 51 -8.41 7.11 8.48
C LYS A 51 -8.04 8.55 8.08
N GLU A 52 -7.58 9.37 9.03
CA GLU A 52 -7.11 10.75 8.74
C GLU A 52 -6.01 10.75 7.68
N HIS A 53 -5.18 9.71 7.67
CA HIS A 53 -4.11 9.50 6.72
C HIS A 53 -4.55 8.72 5.47
N GLY A 54 -5.79 8.24 5.36
CA GLY A 54 -6.26 7.52 4.16
C GLY A 54 -5.81 6.06 4.04
N LEU A 55 -5.18 5.47 5.05
CA LEU A 55 -4.77 4.05 5.03
C LEU A 55 -5.93 3.08 5.34
N VAL A 56 -7.02 3.59 5.90
CA VAL A 56 -8.27 2.85 6.14
C VAL A 56 -9.48 3.74 5.85
N GLN A 57 -10.60 3.12 5.46
CA GLN A 57 -11.88 3.79 5.28
C GLN A 57 -12.84 3.38 6.41
N HIS A 58 -13.63 4.34 6.91
CA HIS A 58 -14.69 4.08 7.90
C HIS A 58 -16.03 3.93 7.19
N LEU A 59 -16.74 2.81 7.45
CA LEU A 59 -18.02 2.47 6.82
C LEU A 59 -19.24 2.81 7.69
N GLY A 60 -19.03 3.31 8.92
CA GLY A 60 -20.09 3.55 9.90
C GLY A 60 -20.08 2.51 11.03
N ASN A 61 -20.77 2.80 12.14
CA ASN A 61 -20.87 1.91 13.33
C ASN A 61 -19.53 1.41 13.91
N GLY A 62 -18.43 2.12 13.63
CA GLY A 62 -17.10 1.71 14.08
C GLY A 62 -16.44 0.64 13.23
N VAL A 63 -17.01 0.28 12.06
CA VAL A 63 -16.43 -0.66 11.11
C VAL A 63 -15.46 0.07 10.18
N TYR A 64 -14.29 -0.52 9.99
CA TYR A 64 -13.22 -0.04 9.12
C TYR A 64 -12.88 -1.10 8.07
N VAL A 65 -12.36 -0.65 6.93
CA VAL A 65 -11.78 -1.47 5.86
C VAL A 65 -10.44 -0.87 5.44
N ILE A 66 -9.53 -1.71 4.95
CA ILE A 66 -8.26 -1.22 4.39
C ILE A 66 -8.49 -0.53 3.04
N THR A 67 -7.65 0.45 2.70
CA THR A 67 -7.63 1.12 1.39
C THR A 67 -6.46 0.64 0.55
N ASP A 68 -6.43 1.00 -0.73
CA ASP A 68 -5.31 0.71 -1.63
C ASP A 68 -3.97 1.27 -1.11
N ASP A 69 -3.98 2.47 -0.51
CA ASP A 69 -2.80 3.06 0.14
C ASP A 69 -2.35 2.22 1.35
N GLY A 70 -3.32 1.75 2.15
CA GLY A 70 -3.06 0.85 3.29
C GLY A 70 -2.42 -0.46 2.83
N GLU A 71 -2.89 -1.02 1.72
CA GLU A 71 -2.28 -2.20 1.12
C GLU A 71 -0.88 -1.92 0.55
N ALA A 72 -0.72 -0.82 -0.17
CA ALA A 72 0.59 -0.41 -0.70
C ALA A 72 1.61 -0.25 0.43
N TYR A 73 1.22 0.35 1.55
CA TYR A 73 2.09 0.47 2.74
C TYR A 73 2.49 -0.90 3.29
N LEU A 74 1.53 -1.81 3.48
CA LEU A 74 1.81 -3.15 4.00
C LEU A 74 2.75 -3.97 3.10
N ASP A 75 2.69 -3.72 1.80
CA ASP A 75 3.55 -4.34 0.78
C ASP A 75 4.91 -3.64 0.64
N GLY A 76 5.12 -2.51 1.31
CA GLY A 76 6.35 -1.72 1.18
C GLY A 76 6.41 -0.83 -0.05
N ARG A 77 5.28 -0.63 -0.75
CA ARG A 77 5.13 0.20 -1.94
C ARG A 77 4.74 1.65 -1.64
N LEU A 78 4.52 2.00 -0.37
CA LEU A 78 4.22 3.36 0.07
C LEU A 78 5.01 3.72 1.32
N ASP A 79 5.70 4.86 1.26
CA ASP A 79 6.29 5.56 2.40
C ASP A 79 5.24 6.50 3.02
N THR A 80 4.86 6.24 4.28
CA THR A 80 3.83 7.01 5.00
C THR A 80 4.38 8.20 5.79
N GLN A 81 5.71 8.38 5.82
CA GLN A 81 6.36 9.60 6.30
C GLN A 81 6.29 10.68 5.22
N GLU A 82 6.80 10.34 4.04
CA GLU A 82 6.96 11.28 2.91
C GLU A 82 5.79 11.23 1.93
N TRP A 83 4.83 10.31 2.12
CA TRP A 83 3.69 10.09 1.23
C TRP A 83 4.11 9.83 -0.22
N ARG A 84 5.12 8.99 -0.38
CA ARG A 84 5.73 8.68 -1.68
C ARG A 84 5.57 7.19 -1.99
N TYR A 85 5.02 6.90 -3.15
CA TYR A 85 5.02 5.55 -3.69
C TYR A 85 6.44 5.11 -4.07
N ILE A 86 6.74 3.87 -3.74
CA ILE A 86 8.02 3.24 -4.01
C ILE A 86 7.78 2.26 -5.13
N ASP A 87 8.23 2.63 -6.32
CA ASP A 87 8.26 1.74 -7.47
C ASP A 87 9.33 0.67 -7.21
N ASP A 88 8.89 -0.55 -6.93
CA ASP A 88 9.77 -1.73 -6.94
C ASP A 88 9.98 -2.13 -8.41
N ASP A 89 10.65 -1.26 -9.16
CA ASP A 89 10.95 -1.47 -10.58
C ASP A 89 12.13 -2.44 -10.70
N ALA A 90 11.83 -3.73 -10.60
CA ALA A 90 12.69 -4.79 -11.08
C ALA A 90 11.90 -5.75 -11.97
N SER A 91 12.01 -5.52 -13.28
CA SER A 91 11.78 -6.42 -14.42
C SER A 91 10.43 -6.33 -15.16
N GLU A 92 10.32 -5.39 -16.10
CA GLU A 92 10.21 -5.73 -17.53
C GLU A 92 10.97 -4.70 -18.40
N VAL A 93 12.24 -4.98 -18.67
CA VAL A 93 12.95 -4.37 -19.80
C VAL A 93 12.54 -5.08 -21.09
N THR A 94 11.47 -4.64 -21.74
CA THR A 94 11.31 -4.93 -23.18
C THR A 94 12.06 -3.86 -23.95
N ALA A 95 13.36 -4.08 -24.16
CA ALA A 95 14.13 -3.36 -25.16
C ALA A 95 13.59 -3.72 -26.54
N SER A 96 12.56 -3.01 -27.01
CA SER A 96 12.22 -2.96 -28.43
C SER A 96 13.30 -2.15 -29.14
N ASN A 97 14.38 -2.83 -29.53
CA ASN A 97 15.38 -2.30 -30.43
C ASN A 97 14.76 -2.18 -31.83
N SER A 98 14.15 -1.02 -32.13
CA SER A 98 13.88 -0.63 -33.52
C SER A 98 15.13 0.07 -34.07
N GLU A 99 16.10 -0.72 -34.50
CA GLU A 99 17.05 -0.28 -35.51
C GLU A 99 16.32 -0.29 -36.86
N GLU A 100 15.73 0.85 -37.25
CA GLU A 100 15.42 1.10 -38.64
C GLU A 100 16.59 1.86 -39.25
N VAL A 101 17.46 1.12 -39.95
CA VAL A 101 18.44 1.70 -40.87
C VAL A 101 18.07 1.24 -42.28
N PRO A 102 17.41 2.05 -43.11
CA PRO A 102 17.32 1.76 -44.53
C PRO A 102 18.60 2.26 -45.19
N GLY A 103 19.45 1.31 -45.60
CA GLY A 103 20.60 1.57 -46.45
C GLY A 103 20.16 1.97 -47.85
N GLU A 104 20.49 3.19 -48.27
CA GLU A 104 20.48 3.54 -49.68
C GLU A 104 21.84 3.18 -50.30
N SER A 105 21.85 2.15 -51.15
CA SER A 105 23.01 1.86 -51.97
C SER A 105 22.65 1.15 -53.29
N ASN A 106 23.02 1.85 -54.37
CA ASN A 106 23.45 1.38 -55.71
C ASN A 106 22.37 1.16 -56.80
N GLY A 107 22.27 2.17 -57.67
CA GLY A 107 22.91 2.17 -59.01
C GLY A 107 22.55 1.06 -60.00
N GLY A 108 22.04 1.45 -61.17
CA GLY A 108 21.99 0.57 -62.35
C GLY A 108 21.55 1.34 -63.60
N ALA A 109 22.53 1.63 -64.46
CA ALA A 109 22.34 2.24 -65.78
C ALA A 109 21.73 1.27 -66.78
N THR A 110 20.85 1.77 -67.66
CA THR A 110 20.85 1.57 -69.13
C THR A 110 20.01 2.65 -69.79
#